data_AF-F8PGR4-F1
#
_entry.id   AF-F8PGR4-F1
#
_cell.length_a   1.000
_cell.length_b   1.000
_cell.length_c   1.000
_cell.angle_alpha   90.00
_cell.angle_beta   90.00
_cell.angle_gamma   90.00
#
_symmetry.space_group_name_H-M   'P 1'
#
loop_
_entity.id
_entity.type
_entity.pdbx_description
1 polymer ?
#
loop_
_entity_poly.entity_id
_entity_poly.type
_entity_poly.pdbx_seq_one_letter_code
_entity_poly.pdbx_strand_id
1 'polypeptide(L)'
;PHLLIQAFMKTLTDLQGVPYQKHLSQQFSIAFDLFLEIRNQVNHCIQKACGRDTPNWRLKHACPACTYTLKDEPTIEFKLLYVMDGNNSLKRVISTKYPLAVVEKLLDVFSKGLGGGFDISCKFKTTLSNSPLGRRARNLNHTCLVGSFHGHAHRHLCQLDHLATYVNGLGLEDLEG
;
A
#
# COMPACT_ATOMS: atom_id res chain seq x y z
N PRO A 1 -14.55 -4.78 -15.17
CA PRO A 1 -13.84 -3.87 -16.11
C PRO A 1 -14.61 -3.52 -17.40
N HIS A 2 -15.48 -4.40 -17.91
CA HIS A 2 -16.20 -4.20 -19.19
C HIS A 2 -16.99 -2.90 -19.32
N LEU A 3 -17.57 -2.38 -18.22
CA LEU A 3 -18.37 -1.16 -18.24
C LEU A 3 -17.56 0.09 -18.62
N LEU A 4 -16.28 0.17 -18.25
CA LEU A 4 -15.41 1.31 -18.56
C LEU A 4 -14.96 1.28 -20.03
N ILE A 5 -14.63 0.10 -20.56
CA ILE A 5 -14.20 -0.06 -21.96
C ILE A 5 -15.34 0.30 -22.92
N GLN A 6 -16.55 -0.17 -22.65
CA GLN A 6 -17.70 0.14 -23.50
C GLN A 6 -18.02 1.64 -23.50
N ALA A 7 -17.98 2.29 -22.34
CA ALA A 7 -18.18 3.74 -22.25
C ALA A 7 -17.10 4.50 -23.02
N PHE A 8 -15.83 4.13 -22.83
CA PHE A 8 -14.70 4.72 -23.55
C PHE A 8 -14.83 4.57 -25.06
N MET A 9 -15.18 3.36 -25.54
CA MET A 9 -15.35 3.10 -26.96
C MET A 9 -16.54 3.84 -27.56
N LYS A 10 -17.66 3.99 -26.82
CA LYS A 10 -18.78 4.83 -27.25
C LYS A 10 -18.36 6.28 -27.43
N THR A 11 -17.65 6.85 -26.44
CA THR A 11 -17.13 8.21 -26.55
C THR A 11 -16.20 8.36 -27.75
N LEU A 12 -15.32 7.39 -27.99
CA LEU A 12 -14.41 7.41 -29.13
C LEU A 12 -15.17 7.36 -30.47
N THR A 13 -16.18 6.50 -30.59
CA THR A 13 -17.00 6.40 -31.81
C THR A 13 -17.84 7.65 -32.05
N ASP A 14 -18.39 8.24 -30.99
CA ASP A 14 -19.16 9.49 -31.05
C ASP A 14 -18.27 10.65 -31.52
N LEU A 15 -17.03 10.76 -31.00
CA LEU A 15 -16.05 11.76 -31.43
C LEU A 15 -15.62 11.59 -32.90
N GLN A 16 -15.62 10.36 -33.41
CA GLN A 16 -15.30 10.06 -34.81
C GLN A 16 -16.53 10.15 -35.73
N GLY A 17 -17.72 10.46 -35.19
CA GLY A 17 -18.96 10.55 -35.96
C GLY A 17 -19.43 9.21 -36.55
N VAL A 18 -18.99 8.08 -35.98
CA VAL A 18 -19.37 6.73 -36.45
C VAL A 18 -20.27 6.02 -35.45
N PRO A 19 -21.24 5.19 -35.89
CA PRO A 19 -22.10 4.45 -34.97
C PRO A 19 -21.30 3.45 -34.16
N TYR A 20 -21.54 3.40 -32.84
CA TYR A 20 -20.93 2.39 -31.99
C TYR A 20 -21.33 0.96 -32.43
N GLN A 21 -20.34 0.09 -32.62
CA GLN A 21 -20.53 -1.33 -32.91
C GLN A 21 -20.00 -2.19 -31.77
N LYS A 22 -20.77 -3.19 -31.35
CA LYS A 22 -20.47 -3.99 -30.15
C LYS A 22 -19.11 -4.69 -30.21
N HIS A 23 -18.68 -5.11 -31.39
CA HIS A 23 -17.39 -5.80 -31.57
C HIS A 23 -16.18 -4.90 -31.34
N LEU A 24 -16.32 -3.56 -31.47
CA LEU A 24 -15.22 -2.62 -31.26
C LEU A 24 -14.71 -2.66 -29.82
N SER A 25 -15.60 -2.80 -28.83
CA SER A 25 -15.20 -2.97 -27.43
C SER A 25 -14.42 -4.26 -27.19
N GLN A 26 -14.76 -5.33 -27.91
CA GLN A 26 -14.05 -6.61 -27.79
C GLN A 26 -12.67 -6.52 -28.45
N GLN A 27 -12.59 -5.99 -29.67
CA GLN A 27 -11.32 -5.78 -30.37
C GLN A 27 -10.39 -4.85 -29.58
N PHE A 28 -10.93 -3.76 -29.03
CA PHE A 28 -10.18 -2.86 -28.17
C PHE A 28 -9.67 -3.56 -26.91
N SER A 29 -10.50 -4.34 -26.22
CA SER A 29 -10.07 -5.09 -25.03
C SER A 29 -8.90 -6.02 -25.37
N ILE A 30 -9.00 -6.80 -26.46
CA ILE A 30 -7.94 -7.72 -26.89
C ILE A 30 -6.66 -6.95 -27.22
N ALA A 31 -6.76 -5.86 -27.99
CA ALA A 31 -5.60 -5.04 -28.34
C ALA A 31 -4.95 -4.40 -27.11
N PHE A 32 -5.76 -3.94 -26.15
CA PHE A 32 -5.29 -3.36 -24.90
C PHE A 32 -4.62 -4.40 -24.00
N ASP A 33 -5.18 -5.60 -23.89
CA ASP A 33 -4.59 -6.71 -23.14
C ASP A 33 -3.23 -7.11 -23.74
N LEU A 34 -3.12 -7.20 -25.07
CA LEU A 34 -1.85 -7.44 -25.77
C LEU A 34 -0.84 -6.32 -25.54
N PHE A 35 -1.28 -5.06 -25.58
CA PHE A 35 -0.42 -3.92 -25.29
C PHE A 35 0.13 -3.96 -23.86
N LEU A 36 -0.72 -4.28 -22.87
CA LEU A 36 -0.29 -4.45 -21.48
C LEU A 36 0.71 -5.61 -21.34
N GLU A 37 0.46 -6.72 -22.02
CA GLU A 37 1.36 -7.88 -22.01
C GLU A 37 2.75 -7.53 -22.59
N ILE A 38 2.81 -6.86 -23.73
CA ILE A 38 4.07 -6.38 -24.33
C ILE A 38 4.81 -5.46 -23.35
N ARG A 39 4.10 -4.51 -22.72
CA ARG A 39 4.71 -3.62 -21.72
C ARG A 39 5.24 -4.38 -20.51
N ASN A 40 4.51 -5.38 -20.04
CA ASN A 40 4.91 -6.22 -18.92
C ASN A 40 6.17 -7.03 -19.26
N GLN A 41 6.24 -7.62 -20.46
CA GLN A 41 7.40 -8.37 -20.92
C GLN A 41 8.63 -7.47 -21.08
N VAL A 42 8.49 -6.30 -21.70
CA VAL A 42 9.58 -5.32 -21.82
C VAL A 42 10.07 -4.89 -20.44
N ASN A 43 9.17 -4.55 -19.52
CA ASN A 43 9.54 -4.20 -18.16
C ASN A 43 10.23 -5.39 -17.45
N HIS A 44 9.78 -6.62 -17.63
CA HIS A 44 10.44 -7.80 -17.07
C HIS A 44 11.87 -7.96 -17.58
N CYS A 45 12.09 -7.84 -18.89
CA CYS A 45 13.42 -7.85 -19.49
C CYS A 45 14.32 -6.75 -18.91
N ILE A 46 13.79 -5.53 -18.74
CA ILE A 46 14.51 -4.42 -18.10
C ILE A 46 14.86 -4.74 -16.64
N GLN A 47 13.90 -5.22 -15.85
CA GLN A 47 14.18 -5.56 -14.44
C GLN A 47 15.27 -6.63 -14.36
N LYS A 48 15.18 -7.68 -15.18
CA LYS A 48 16.18 -8.76 -15.23
C LYS A 48 17.56 -8.24 -15.65
N ALA A 49 17.64 -7.44 -16.70
CA ALA A 49 18.90 -6.83 -17.15
C ALA A 49 19.54 -5.94 -16.07
N CYS A 50 18.73 -5.27 -15.25
CA CYS A 50 19.20 -4.47 -14.13
C CYS A 50 19.43 -5.26 -12.83
N GLY A 51 19.28 -6.59 -12.82
CA GLY A 51 19.40 -7.42 -11.61
C GLY A 51 18.31 -7.18 -10.55
N ARG A 52 17.12 -6.77 -11.00
CA ARG A 52 15.96 -6.35 -10.17
C ARG A 52 14.79 -7.34 -10.22
N ASP A 53 15.05 -8.58 -10.63
CA ASP A 53 14.06 -9.64 -10.84
C ASP A 53 13.90 -10.58 -9.64
N THR A 54 14.55 -10.29 -8.51
CA THR A 54 14.43 -11.11 -7.29
C THR A 54 13.11 -10.86 -6.55
N PRO A 55 12.60 -11.86 -5.79
CA PRO A 55 11.36 -11.69 -5.03
C PRO A 55 11.41 -10.51 -4.06
N ASN A 56 10.38 -9.66 -4.14
CA ASN A 56 10.24 -8.45 -3.33
C ASN A 56 11.35 -7.40 -3.52
N TRP A 57 12.11 -7.45 -4.63
CA TRP A 57 13.20 -6.49 -4.91
C TRP A 57 12.73 -5.04 -4.74
N ARG A 58 11.60 -4.68 -5.36
CA ARG A 58 11.06 -3.32 -5.24
C ARG A 58 10.77 -2.90 -3.81
N LEU A 59 10.20 -3.78 -2.98
CA LEU A 59 9.95 -3.44 -1.57
C LEU A 59 11.27 -3.19 -0.83
N LYS A 60 12.26 -4.06 -1.02
CA LYS A 60 13.57 -3.96 -0.37
C LYS A 60 14.43 -2.79 -0.86
N HIS A 61 14.12 -2.20 -2.00
CA HIS A 61 14.93 -1.15 -2.64
C HIS A 61 14.14 0.11 -3.03
N ALA A 62 12.89 0.24 -2.58
CA ALA A 62 12.05 1.41 -2.90
C ALA A 62 12.62 2.70 -2.32
N CYS A 63 13.13 2.63 -1.08
CA CYS A 63 13.78 3.74 -0.41
C CYS A 63 15.05 3.23 0.27
N PRO A 64 16.24 3.44 -0.34
CA PRO A 64 17.51 3.01 0.26
C PRO A 64 17.72 3.54 1.67
N ALA A 65 17.28 4.76 1.98
CA ALA A 65 17.39 5.33 3.31
C ALA A 65 16.55 4.58 4.36
N CYS A 66 15.40 4.02 3.97
CA CYS A 66 14.53 3.30 4.88
C CYS A 66 14.83 1.79 4.96
N THR A 67 15.45 1.21 3.93
CA THR A 67 15.62 -0.26 3.82
C THR A 67 17.05 -0.74 3.96
N TYR A 68 18.03 0.16 4.02
CA TYR A 68 19.44 -0.17 4.19
C TYR A 68 19.89 0.12 5.63
N THR A 69 20.44 -0.89 6.31
CA THR A 69 21.00 -0.75 7.67
C THR A 69 22.52 -0.77 7.61
N LEU A 70 23.16 0.21 8.26
CA LEU A 70 24.62 0.26 8.35
C LEU A 70 25.14 -0.68 9.46
N LYS A 71 26.38 -1.17 9.33
CA LYS A 71 26.98 -2.12 10.29
C LYS A 71 27.03 -1.57 11.72
N ASP A 72 27.24 -0.27 11.84
CA ASP A 72 27.43 0.43 13.11
C ASP A 72 26.22 1.30 13.50
N GLU A 73 25.06 1.03 12.89
CA GLU A 73 23.84 1.77 13.19
C GLU A 73 23.30 1.38 14.57
N PRO A 74 22.94 2.35 15.44
CA PRO A 74 22.33 2.04 16.71
C PRO A 74 21.01 1.29 16.49
N THR A 75 20.64 0.45 17.46
CA THR A 75 19.34 -0.24 17.40
C THR A 75 18.22 0.79 17.53
N ILE A 76 17.47 0.98 16.45
CA ILE A 76 16.26 1.81 16.42
C ILE A 76 15.03 0.99 16.77
N GLU A 77 14.06 1.63 17.43
CA GLU A 77 12.82 0.99 17.89
C GLU A 77 11.95 0.51 16.71
N PHE A 78 11.83 1.36 15.67
CA PHE A 78 11.25 0.99 14.39
C PHE A 78 12.34 0.84 13.34
N LYS A 79 12.50 -0.36 12.80
CA LYS A 79 13.35 -0.62 11.64
C LYS A 79 12.82 0.01 10.36
N LEU A 80 11.50 0.15 10.26
CA LEU A 80 10.85 0.72 9.09
C LEU A 80 9.52 1.33 9.50
N LEU A 81 9.33 2.59 9.12
CA LEU A 81 8.05 3.27 9.13
C LEU A 81 7.45 3.23 7.73
N TYR A 82 6.15 2.96 7.63
CA TYR A 82 5.42 3.01 6.37
C TYR A 82 4.04 3.60 6.57
N VAL A 83 3.55 4.34 5.58
CA VAL A 83 2.22 4.96 5.61
C VAL A 83 1.33 4.30 4.56
N MET A 84 0.09 3.99 4.93
CA MET A 84 -0.92 3.46 4.03
C MET A 84 -1.96 4.54 3.72
N ASP A 85 -1.74 5.33 2.67
CA ASP A 85 -2.71 6.36 2.25
C ASP A 85 -4.13 5.78 2.11
N GLY A 86 -5.06 6.46 2.77
CA GLY A 86 -6.50 6.30 2.68
C GLY A 86 -7.04 6.66 1.29
N ASN A 87 -6.85 5.77 0.31
CA ASN A 87 -7.83 5.64 -0.77
C ASN A 87 -9.16 5.11 -0.19
N ASN A 88 -9.80 5.97 0.58
CA ASN A 88 -10.94 5.71 1.45
C ASN A 88 -12.15 5.25 0.63
N SER A 89 -12.21 5.64 -0.64
CA SER A 89 -13.23 5.26 -1.62
C SER A 89 -13.19 3.75 -1.97
N LEU A 90 -12.00 3.20 -2.25
CA LEU A 90 -11.83 1.76 -2.52
C LEU A 90 -11.85 0.91 -1.24
N LYS A 91 -11.39 1.47 -0.12
CA LYS A 91 -11.36 0.80 1.19
C LYS A 91 -12.74 0.66 1.87
N ARG A 92 -13.75 1.43 1.46
CA ARG A 92 -15.16 1.24 1.91
C ARG A 92 -15.88 0.09 1.18
N VAL A 93 -15.47 -0.22 -0.05
CA VAL A 93 -16.10 -1.28 -0.87
C VAL A 93 -15.42 -2.63 -0.65
N ILE A 94 -14.11 -2.64 -0.40
CA ILE A 94 -13.32 -3.86 -0.16
C ILE A 94 -12.76 -3.80 1.25
N SER A 95 -13.48 -4.47 2.15
CA SER A 95 -13.18 -4.78 3.57
C SER A 95 -11.70 -4.74 3.97
N THR A 96 -11.44 -4.41 5.24
CA THR A 96 -10.20 -4.50 6.05
C THR A 96 -9.11 -5.53 5.68
N LYS A 97 -9.42 -6.53 4.84
CA LYS A 97 -8.51 -7.46 4.17
C LYS A 97 -7.33 -6.79 3.47
N TYR A 98 -7.51 -5.65 2.80
CA TYR A 98 -6.41 -5.00 2.08
C TYR A 98 -5.30 -4.50 3.03
N PRO A 99 -5.60 -3.68 4.06
CA PRO A 99 -4.62 -3.36 5.10
C PRO A 99 -4.00 -4.58 5.78
N LEU A 100 -4.77 -5.65 6.04
CA LEU A 100 -4.23 -6.89 6.62
C LEU A 100 -3.21 -7.57 5.69
N ALA A 101 -3.50 -7.68 4.40
CA ALA A 101 -2.60 -8.26 3.41
C ALA A 101 -1.31 -7.42 3.25
N VAL A 102 -1.41 -6.10 3.33
CA VAL A 102 -0.25 -5.21 3.33
C VAL A 102 0.63 -5.47 4.56
N VAL A 103 0.04 -5.50 5.77
CA VAL A 103 0.79 -5.81 7.00
C VAL A 103 1.44 -7.19 6.89
N GLU A 104 0.71 -8.22 6.47
CA GLU A 104 1.26 -9.57 6.32
C GLU A 104 2.47 -9.58 5.38
N LYS A 105 2.34 -8.94 4.22
CA LYS A 105 3.42 -8.88 3.24
C LYS A 105 4.65 -8.14 3.76
N LEU A 106 4.46 -7.06 4.52
CA LEU A 106 5.55 -6.31 5.12
C LEU A 106 6.23 -7.12 6.23
N LEU A 107 5.47 -7.87 7.04
CA LEU A 107 6.01 -8.78 8.04
C LEU A 107 6.80 -9.95 7.40
N ASP A 108 6.40 -10.43 6.22
CA ASP A 108 7.17 -11.43 5.46
C ASP A 108 8.52 -10.88 4.98
N VAL A 109 8.54 -9.62 4.52
CA VAL A 109 9.70 -9.03 3.84
C VAL A 109 10.69 -8.41 4.84
N PHE A 110 10.20 -7.68 5.82
CA PHE A 110 11.00 -6.87 6.75
C PHE A 110 11.03 -7.42 8.18
N SER A 111 10.23 -8.45 8.48
CA SER A 111 10.19 -9.10 9.77
C SER A 111 9.72 -8.16 10.90
N LYS A 112 10.59 -7.83 11.86
CA LYS A 112 10.22 -7.21 13.13
C LYS A 112 10.49 -5.72 13.22
N GLY A 113 9.76 -5.05 14.11
CA GLY A 113 9.96 -3.63 14.44
C GLY A 113 9.44 -2.71 13.34
N LEU A 114 8.22 -2.96 12.87
CA LEU A 114 7.60 -2.16 11.81
C LEU A 114 6.54 -1.22 12.42
N GLY A 115 6.58 0.06 12.06
CA GLY A 115 5.55 1.04 12.41
C GLY A 115 4.70 1.39 11.19
N GLY A 116 3.39 1.15 11.28
CA GLY A 116 2.45 1.41 10.18
C GLY A 116 1.52 2.58 10.46
N GLY A 117 1.70 3.70 9.77
CA GLY A 117 0.81 4.86 9.76
C GLY A 117 -0.44 4.63 8.91
N PHE A 118 -1.62 4.97 9.43
CA PHE A 118 -2.88 4.92 8.68
C PHE A 118 -3.95 5.82 9.31
N ASP A 119 -4.72 6.54 8.49
CA ASP A 119 -5.79 7.46 8.94
C ASP A 119 -6.87 6.79 9.80
N ILE A 120 -6.98 5.47 9.78
CA ILE A 120 -7.91 4.71 10.63
C ILE A 120 -7.17 3.72 11.53
N SER A 121 -5.89 3.97 11.81
CA SER A 121 -5.03 3.07 12.59
C SER A 121 -5.62 2.70 13.94
N CYS A 122 -6.35 3.61 14.60
CA CYS A 122 -7.03 3.32 15.87
C CYS A 122 -8.05 2.17 15.74
N LYS A 123 -8.88 2.17 14.69
CA LYS A 123 -9.85 1.10 14.39
C LYS A 123 -9.16 -0.12 13.77
N PHE A 124 -8.15 0.11 12.93
CA PHE A 124 -7.41 -0.96 12.29
C PHE A 124 -6.60 -1.78 13.29
N LYS A 125 -6.03 -1.18 14.35
CA LYS A 125 -5.33 -1.88 15.44
C LYS A 125 -6.20 -2.96 16.06
N THR A 126 -7.47 -2.66 16.34
CA THR A 126 -8.43 -3.64 16.85
C THR A 126 -8.68 -4.75 15.83
N THR A 127 -8.84 -4.40 14.56
CA THR A 127 -9.06 -5.37 13.48
C THR A 127 -7.86 -6.31 13.30
N LEU A 128 -6.64 -5.76 13.27
CA LEU A 128 -5.40 -6.53 13.20
C LEU A 128 -5.27 -7.47 14.39
N SER A 129 -5.53 -6.96 15.60
CA SER A 129 -5.43 -7.75 16.85
C SER A 129 -6.38 -8.94 16.89
N ASN A 130 -7.59 -8.78 16.32
CA ASN A 130 -8.62 -9.82 16.25
C ASN A 130 -8.50 -10.72 15.00
N SER A 131 -7.59 -10.40 14.09
CA SER A 131 -7.34 -11.22 12.90
C SER A 131 -6.39 -12.40 13.21
N PRO A 132 -6.32 -13.43 12.34
CA PRO A 132 -5.31 -14.48 12.45
C PRO A 132 -3.86 -13.95 12.48
N LEU A 133 -3.63 -12.76 11.89
CA LEU A 133 -2.32 -12.11 11.86
C LEU A 133 -1.94 -11.46 13.19
N GLY A 134 -2.89 -11.22 14.09
CA GLY A 134 -2.68 -10.44 15.31
C GLY A 134 -1.58 -10.98 16.22
N ARG A 135 -1.51 -12.31 16.40
CA ARG A 135 -0.43 -12.93 17.20
C ARG A 135 0.94 -12.73 16.55
N ARG A 136 1.02 -12.90 15.23
CA ARG A 136 2.25 -12.73 14.47
C ARG A 136 2.72 -11.27 14.48
N ALA A 137 1.80 -10.33 14.28
CA ALA A 137 2.08 -8.89 14.36
C ALA A 137 2.65 -8.50 15.73
N ARG A 138 2.05 -9.00 16.82
CA ARG A 138 2.59 -8.78 18.19
C ARG A 138 3.97 -9.40 18.40
N ASN A 139 4.18 -10.66 17.99
CA ASN A 139 5.46 -11.34 18.13
C ASN A 139 6.60 -10.67 17.33
N LEU A 140 6.26 -10.01 16.24
CA LEU A 140 7.19 -9.26 15.40
C LEU A 140 7.25 -7.77 15.78
N ASN A 141 6.69 -7.34 16.91
CA ASN A 141 6.69 -5.94 17.36
C ASN A 141 6.20 -4.97 16.26
N HIS A 142 5.07 -5.30 15.62
CA HIS A 142 4.37 -4.38 14.73
C HIS A 142 3.51 -3.41 15.52
N THR A 143 3.62 -2.12 15.20
CA THR A 143 2.86 -1.05 15.84
C THR A 143 2.01 -0.32 14.82
N CYS A 144 0.69 -0.24 15.06
CA CYS A 144 -0.18 0.67 14.32
C CYS A 144 -0.04 2.08 14.88
N LEU A 145 0.33 3.03 14.02
CA LEU A 145 0.59 4.42 14.35
C LEU A 145 -0.48 5.31 13.71
N VAL A 146 -0.83 6.40 14.39
CA VAL A 146 -1.88 7.33 13.97
C VAL A 146 -1.23 8.68 13.65
N GLY A 147 -1.66 9.32 12.58
CA GLY A 147 -1.21 10.65 12.20
C GLY A 147 -1.49 11.71 13.27
N SER A 148 -0.62 12.72 13.33
CA SER A 148 -0.66 13.83 14.28
C SER A 148 -2.00 14.59 14.28
N PHE A 149 -2.64 14.78 13.12
CA PHE A 149 -3.94 15.45 12.99
C PHE A 149 -5.11 14.54 13.38
N HIS A 150 -5.01 13.23 13.15
CA HIS A 150 -6.07 12.30 13.52
C HIS A 150 -6.26 12.19 15.03
N GLY A 151 -5.16 12.21 15.80
CA GLY A 151 -5.22 12.20 17.26
C GLY A 151 -6.05 13.39 17.80
N HIS A 152 -5.73 14.60 17.35
CA HIS A 152 -6.37 15.83 17.83
C HIS A 152 -7.88 15.90 17.55
N ALA A 153 -8.36 15.29 16.45
CA ALA A 153 -9.75 15.37 16.02
C ALA A 153 -10.67 14.24 16.52
N HIS A 154 -10.14 13.14 17.09
CA HIS A 154 -10.94 11.93 17.36
C HIS A 154 -11.48 11.85 18.80
N ARG A 155 -10.64 11.56 19.80
CA ARG A 155 -10.99 11.48 21.24
C ARG A 155 -9.74 11.41 22.11
N HIS A 156 -9.82 11.93 23.34
CA HIS A 156 -8.73 11.92 24.33
C HIS A 156 -8.02 10.56 24.50
N LEU A 157 -8.74 9.44 24.57
CA LEU A 157 -8.10 8.11 24.69
C LEU A 157 -7.22 7.76 23.48
N CYS A 158 -7.68 8.10 22.26
CA CYS A 158 -6.87 7.90 21.06
C CYS A 158 -5.66 8.86 21.02
N GLN A 159 -5.76 10.03 21.64
CA GLN A 159 -4.62 10.95 21.77
C GLN A 159 -3.56 10.36 22.70
N LEU A 160 -3.96 9.83 23.86
CA LEU A 160 -3.01 9.22 24.79
C LEU A 160 -2.34 7.96 24.23
N ASP A 161 -3.11 7.12 23.53
CA ASP A 161 -2.62 5.82 23.07
C ASP A 161 -1.88 5.86 21.72
N HIS A 162 -2.06 6.92 20.93
CA HIS A 162 -1.62 6.92 19.53
C HIS A 162 -1.00 8.23 19.01
N LEU A 163 -0.89 9.29 19.83
CA LEU A 163 -0.22 10.51 19.39
C LEU A 163 1.27 10.24 19.15
N ALA A 164 1.76 10.67 17.99
CA ALA A 164 3.13 10.46 17.54
C ALA A 164 4.18 10.85 18.59
N THR A 165 3.93 11.94 19.33
CA THR A 165 4.83 12.45 20.39
C THR A 165 4.99 11.54 21.59
N TYR A 166 4.10 10.56 21.80
CA TYR A 166 4.18 9.58 22.90
C TYR A 166 4.76 8.24 22.45
N VAL A 167 5.11 8.11 21.16
CA VAL A 167 5.70 6.89 20.62
C VAL A 167 7.21 7.08 20.53
N ASN A 168 7.94 6.39 21.40
CA ASN A 168 9.39 6.34 21.33
C ASN A 168 9.85 5.80 19.95
N GLY A 169 10.94 6.35 19.44
CA GLY A 169 11.50 5.97 18.14
C GLY A 169 10.78 6.53 16.91
N LEU A 170 9.67 7.24 17.05
CA LEU A 170 8.99 7.90 15.91
C LEU A 170 9.67 9.21 15.47
N GLY A 171 10.36 9.89 16.38
CA GLY A 171 11.12 11.11 16.08
C GLY A 171 10.23 12.31 15.75
N LEU A 172 10.56 13.03 14.67
CA LEU A 172 9.80 14.19 14.16
C LEU A 172 8.78 13.81 13.08
N GLU A 173 8.56 12.53 12.84
CA GLU A 173 7.62 12.04 11.83
C GLU A 173 6.18 12.31 12.29
N ASP A 174 5.38 12.97 11.44
CA ASP A 174 3.98 13.30 11.74
C ASP A 174 3.00 12.24 11.21
N LEU A 175 3.46 11.36 10.31
CA LEU A 175 2.69 10.33 9.61
C LEU A 175 1.50 10.89 8.82
N GLU A 176 1.62 12.13 8.39
CA GLU A 176 0.67 12.82 7.52
C GLU A 176 1.18 12.69 6.08
N GLY A 177 0.36 12.08 5.22
CA GLY A 177 0.69 11.78 3.82
C GLY A 177 -0.12 12.58 2.81
#